data_AF-A0A1I7F128-F1
#
_entry.id   AF-A0A1I7F128-F1
#
_cell.length_a   1.000
_cell.length_b   1.000
_cell.length_c   1.000
_cell.angle_alpha   90.00
_cell.angle_beta   90.00
_cell.angle_gamma   90.00
#
_symmetry.space_group_name_H-M   'P 1'
#
loop_
_entity.id
_entity.type
_entity.pdbx_description
1 polymer ?
#
loop_
_entity_poly.entity_id
_entity_poly.type
_entity_poly.pdbx_seq_one_letter_code
_entity_poly.pdbx_strand_id
1 'polypeptide(L)'
;MLSGEYLADHTLFLDNRTLDGRLGVAVLTPLRDEQGQYWLVQRGFMATDMGRGTPEVATPAGEVTLRGQWQTESEGAPLFGPNQEGLRLQRIALEAWDHEFAFAGWLHLVEGPGMLEAWWTPNVMPPSRHLGYAVQWWSLTLAALIAMVIGGRRLTRDAPRLPLSKPDE
;
A
#
# COMPACT_ATOMS: atom_id res chain seq x y z
N MET A 1 5.57 16.76 -15.20
CA MET A 1 6.25 16.18 -16.36
C MET A 1 7.73 16.10 -15.99
N LEU A 2 8.41 15.06 -16.44
CA LEU A 2 9.82 14.77 -16.16
C LEU A 2 10.49 14.39 -17.48
N SER A 3 11.60 15.00 -17.84
CA SER A 3 12.34 14.69 -19.06
C SER A 3 13.76 14.23 -18.73
N GLY A 4 14.28 13.27 -19.50
CA GLY A 4 15.63 12.74 -19.32
C GLY A 4 15.82 11.40 -20.00
N GLU A 5 16.88 10.70 -19.63
CA GLU A 5 17.26 9.40 -20.22
C GLU A 5 17.20 8.29 -19.17
N TYR A 6 16.61 7.15 -19.55
CA TYR A 6 16.58 5.98 -18.67
C TYR A 6 17.96 5.33 -18.56
N LEU A 7 18.32 4.94 -17.34
CA LEU A 7 19.49 4.11 -17.07
C LEU A 7 19.09 2.63 -17.12
N ALA A 8 18.93 2.10 -18.33
CA ALA A 8 18.36 0.77 -18.56
C ALA A 8 19.09 -0.35 -17.77
N ASP A 9 20.41 -0.30 -17.69
CA ASP A 9 21.26 -1.28 -17.01
C ASP A 9 21.09 -1.29 -15.48
N HIS A 10 20.46 -0.25 -14.93
CA HIS A 10 20.17 -0.11 -13.50
C HIS A 10 18.71 -0.44 -13.17
N THR A 11 18.01 -1.13 -14.07
CA THR A 11 16.62 -1.55 -13.83
C THR A 11 16.56 -2.66 -12.78
N LEU A 12 15.71 -2.47 -11.78
CA LEU A 12 15.33 -3.48 -10.81
C LEU A 12 13.84 -3.78 -10.91
N PHE A 13 13.43 -4.93 -10.36
CA PHE A 13 12.09 -5.46 -10.48
C PHE A 13 11.48 -5.67 -9.10
N LEU A 14 10.42 -4.94 -8.78
CA LEU A 14 9.65 -5.17 -7.56
C LEU A 14 8.84 -6.45 -7.70
N ASP A 15 9.16 -7.45 -6.89
CA ASP A 15 8.70 -8.82 -7.03
C ASP A 15 7.31 -9.06 -6.43
N ASN A 16 6.71 -10.21 -6.74
CA ASN A 16 5.42 -10.64 -6.19
C ASN A 16 4.31 -9.61 -6.40
N ARG A 17 4.20 -9.08 -7.62
CA ARG A 17 3.06 -8.23 -8.00
C ARG A 17 2.02 -9.10 -8.68
N THR A 18 0.75 -8.84 -8.39
CA THR A 18 -0.36 -9.54 -9.03
C THR A 18 -1.29 -8.52 -9.66
N LEU A 19 -1.56 -8.68 -10.96
CA LEU A 19 -2.50 -7.84 -11.70
C LEU A 19 -3.46 -8.74 -12.48
N ASP A 20 -4.76 -8.62 -12.20
CA ASP A 20 -5.82 -9.43 -12.82
C ASP A 20 -5.53 -10.95 -12.78
N GLY A 21 -5.02 -11.43 -11.65
CA GLY A 21 -4.67 -12.84 -11.43
C GLY A 21 -3.35 -13.30 -12.06
N ARG A 22 -2.63 -12.43 -12.77
CA ARG A 22 -1.30 -12.71 -13.32
C ARG A 22 -0.22 -12.32 -12.32
N LEU A 23 0.68 -13.25 -12.01
CA LEU A 23 1.89 -12.97 -11.24
C LEU A 23 2.93 -12.28 -12.13
N GLY A 24 3.67 -11.35 -11.56
CA GLY A 24 4.71 -10.62 -12.25
C GLY A 24 5.48 -9.68 -11.35
N VAL A 25 6.07 -8.69 -11.97
CA VAL A 25 6.93 -7.69 -11.33
C VAL A 25 6.50 -6.29 -11.73
N ALA A 26 6.79 -5.30 -10.88
CA ALA A 26 6.76 -3.90 -11.29
C ALA A 26 8.18 -3.44 -11.67
N VAL A 27 8.30 -2.81 -12.83
CA VAL A 27 9.59 -2.36 -13.38
C VAL A 27 9.97 -1.01 -12.78
N LEU A 28 11.18 -0.94 -12.23
CA LEU A 28 11.77 0.24 -11.60
C LEU A 28 13.05 0.61 -12.33
N THR A 29 13.06 1.75 -13.03
CA THR A 29 14.21 2.19 -13.81
C THR A 29 14.60 3.60 -13.37
N PRO A 30 15.86 3.85 -12.96
CA PRO A 30 16.35 5.20 -12.75
C PRO A 30 16.32 6.00 -14.06
N LEU A 31 16.01 7.30 -13.96
CA LEU A 31 16.07 8.25 -15.04
C LEU A 31 16.98 9.40 -14.61
N ARG A 32 17.90 9.79 -15.49
CA ARG A 32 18.75 10.96 -15.32
C ARG A 32 18.15 12.12 -16.11
N ASP A 33 17.83 13.21 -15.44
CA ASP A 33 17.32 14.41 -16.11
C ASP A 33 18.44 15.25 -16.74
N GLU A 34 18.05 16.31 -17.45
CA GLU A 34 18.97 17.26 -18.10
C GLU A 34 19.95 17.94 -17.13
N GLN A 35 19.59 18.04 -15.85
CA GLN A 35 20.39 18.65 -14.79
C GLN A 35 21.33 17.65 -14.12
N GLY A 36 21.25 16.37 -14.52
CA GLY A 36 22.02 15.27 -13.95
C GLY A 36 21.44 14.71 -12.66
N GLN A 37 20.20 15.08 -12.29
CA GLN A 37 19.52 14.52 -11.14
C GLN A 37 18.96 13.14 -11.45
N TYR A 38 19.03 12.23 -10.49
CA TYR A 38 18.46 10.90 -10.61
C TYR A 38 17.05 10.85 -10.01
N TRP A 39 16.14 10.24 -10.78
CA TRP A 39 14.75 10.02 -10.43
C TRP A 39 14.44 8.53 -10.54
N LEU A 40 13.76 7.96 -9.55
CA LEU A 40 13.27 6.59 -9.69
C LEU A 40 11.92 6.59 -10.41
N VAL A 41 11.79 5.83 -11.50
CA VAL A 41 10.55 5.72 -12.26
C VAL A 41 10.00 4.29 -12.15
N GLN A 42 8.78 4.19 -11.64
CA GLN A 42 7.98 2.97 -11.63
C GLN A 42 7.16 2.93 -12.93
N ARG A 43 7.56 2.07 -13.87
CA ARG A 43 7.09 2.09 -15.27
C ARG A 43 5.79 1.34 -15.54
N GLY A 44 5.44 0.40 -14.66
CA GLY A 44 4.23 -0.42 -14.71
C GLY A 44 4.54 -1.88 -14.34
N PHE A 45 3.57 -2.75 -14.57
CA PHE A 45 3.61 -4.18 -14.34
C PHE A 45 3.99 -4.93 -15.62
N MET A 46 4.74 -6.00 -15.42
CA MET A 46 5.12 -6.96 -16.42
C MET A 46 4.86 -8.36 -15.85
N ALA A 47 4.02 -9.13 -16.55
CA ALA A 47 3.82 -10.53 -16.19
C ALA A 47 5.13 -11.30 -16.39
N THR A 48 5.47 -12.15 -15.43
CA THR A 48 6.59 -13.09 -15.55
C THR A 48 6.06 -14.50 -15.64
N ASP A 49 6.72 -15.35 -16.41
CA ASP A 49 6.39 -16.77 -16.42
C ASP A 49 6.78 -17.43 -15.08
N MET A 50 6.35 -18.68 -14.87
CA MET A 50 6.68 -19.41 -13.64
C MET A 50 8.16 -19.79 -13.53
N GLY A 51 8.95 -19.55 -14.59
CA GLY A 51 10.40 -19.68 -14.54
C GLY A 51 10.98 -18.53 -13.72
N ARG A 52 11.82 -18.83 -12.73
CA ARG A 52 12.59 -17.81 -12.00
C ARG A 52 13.75 -17.27 -12.86
N GLY A 53 13.49 -16.99 -14.13
CA GLY A 53 14.41 -16.25 -14.97
C GLY A 53 14.54 -14.82 -14.47
N THR A 54 15.68 -14.19 -14.77
CA THR A 54 15.85 -12.75 -14.63
C THR A 54 14.86 -12.06 -15.58
N PRO A 55 13.94 -11.21 -15.08
CA PRO A 55 13.05 -10.48 -15.96
C PRO A 55 13.85 -9.57 -16.89
N GLU A 56 13.46 -9.50 -18.15
CA GLU A 56 14.02 -8.57 -19.12
C GLU A 56 12.92 -7.61 -19.60
N VAL A 57 13.27 -6.34 -19.75
CA VAL A 57 12.33 -5.31 -20.18
C VAL A 57 12.98 -4.39 -21.19
N ALA A 58 12.29 -4.17 -22.32
CA ALA A 58 12.72 -3.18 -23.29
C ALA A 58 12.61 -1.77 -22.69
N THR A 59 13.69 -1.02 -22.75
CA THR A 59 13.76 0.36 -22.25
C THR A 59 14.03 1.29 -23.43
N PRO A 60 13.22 2.35 -23.64
CA PRO A 60 13.49 3.33 -24.67
C PRO A 60 14.88 3.92 -24.51
N ALA A 61 15.63 4.00 -25.61
CA ALA A 61 16.92 4.67 -25.66
C ALA A 61 16.75 6.16 -25.94
N GLY A 62 17.68 6.98 -25.45
CA GLY A 62 17.66 8.42 -25.62
C GLY A 62 16.66 9.15 -24.73
N GLU A 63 16.46 10.42 -25.04
CA GLU A 63 15.65 11.33 -24.23
C GLU A 63 14.15 11.02 -24.34
N VAL A 64 13.48 10.97 -23.19
CA VAL A 64 12.05 10.73 -23.06
C VAL A 64 11.41 11.83 -22.22
N THR A 65 10.15 12.12 -22.49
CA THR A 65 9.31 12.98 -21.64
C THR A 65 8.21 12.14 -21.03
N LEU A 66 8.13 12.16 -19.70
CA LEU A 66 7.26 11.35 -18.87
C LEU A 66 6.25 12.22 -18.13
N ARG A 67 5.06 11.68 -17.94
CA ARG A 67 4.06 12.20 -17.03
C ARG A 67 3.65 11.11 -16.07
N GLY A 68 3.64 11.46 -14.79
CA GLY A 68 3.38 10.49 -13.73
C GLY A 68 2.89 11.14 -12.45
N GLN A 69 2.62 10.30 -11.47
CA GLN A 69 2.23 10.70 -10.13
C GLN A 69 3.38 10.41 -9.16
N TRP A 70 3.72 11.38 -8.33
CA TRP A 70 4.79 11.22 -7.35
C TRP A 70 4.27 10.48 -6.12
N GLN A 71 5.01 9.46 -5.67
CA GLN A 71 4.84 8.85 -4.37
C GLN A 71 6.10 9.11 -3.55
N THR A 72 5.92 9.77 -2.40
CA THR A 72 7.00 9.92 -1.41
C THR A 72 7.25 8.57 -0.74
N GLU A 73 8.51 8.28 -0.46
CA GLU A 73 8.88 7.11 0.32
C GLU A 73 8.21 7.19 1.70
N SER A 74 7.59 6.09 2.10
CA SER A 74 6.99 5.94 3.42
C SER A 74 7.59 4.74 4.10
N GLU A 75 7.67 4.74 5.44
CA GLU A 75 8.04 3.55 6.19
C GLU A 75 7.15 2.36 5.78
N GLY A 76 7.77 1.40 5.09
CA GLY A 76 7.10 0.20 4.67
C GLY A 76 6.98 -0.81 5.81
N ALA A 77 6.20 -1.86 5.57
CA ALA A 77 6.16 -3.00 6.48
C ALA A 77 7.60 -3.55 6.73
N PRO A 78 7.86 -4.10 7.93
CA PRO A 78 9.14 -4.73 8.23
C PRO A 78 9.42 -5.85 7.23
N LEU A 79 10.65 -5.87 6.72
CA LEU A 79 11.15 -6.92 5.83
C LEU A 79 11.66 -8.09 6.65
N PHE A 80 11.37 -9.30 6.17
CA PHE A 80 11.94 -10.53 6.72
C PHE A 80 12.95 -11.09 5.71
N GLY A 81 14.24 -10.96 6.02
CA GLY A 81 15.34 -11.37 5.14
C GLY A 81 15.88 -10.24 4.25
N PRO A 82 16.72 -10.56 3.24
CA PRO A 82 17.32 -9.56 2.36
C PRO A 82 16.27 -8.92 1.46
N ASN A 83 16.35 -7.60 1.26
CA ASN A 83 15.43 -6.88 0.38
C ASN A 83 15.63 -7.24 -1.10
N GLN A 84 16.83 -7.64 -1.49
CA GLN A 84 17.24 -7.81 -2.87
C GLN A 84 17.79 -9.23 -3.12
N GLU A 85 17.34 -9.84 -4.21
CA GLU A 85 17.85 -11.10 -4.75
C GLU A 85 18.12 -10.92 -6.26
N GLY A 86 19.39 -10.75 -6.63
CA GLY A 86 19.78 -10.38 -7.98
C GLY A 86 19.18 -9.02 -8.39
N LEU A 87 18.36 -9.00 -9.44
CA LEU A 87 17.65 -7.81 -9.90
C LEU A 87 16.25 -7.64 -9.28
N ARG A 88 15.83 -8.55 -8.39
CA ARG A 88 14.49 -8.53 -7.79
C ARG A 88 14.53 -7.89 -6.40
N LEU A 89 13.53 -7.05 -6.13
CA LEU A 89 13.32 -6.37 -4.85
C LEU A 89 12.01 -6.80 -4.21
N GLN A 90 12.01 -7.03 -2.90
CA GLN A 90 10.76 -7.28 -2.16
C GLN A 90 10.02 -5.98 -1.84
N ARG A 91 10.77 -4.90 -1.59
CA ARG A 91 10.29 -3.55 -1.29
C ARG A 91 11.13 -2.53 -2.05
N ILE A 92 10.48 -1.45 -2.49
CA ILE A 92 11.20 -0.29 -3.02
C ILE A 92 11.97 0.35 -1.87
N ALA A 93 13.29 0.43 -2.01
CA ALA A 93 14.20 1.09 -1.09
C ALA A 93 15.27 1.75 -1.97
N LEU A 94 15.42 3.06 -1.89
CA LEU A 94 16.27 3.83 -2.81
C LEU A 94 17.75 3.45 -2.70
N GLU A 95 18.15 2.89 -1.56
CA GLU A 95 19.50 2.40 -1.30
C GLU A 95 19.86 1.15 -2.10
N ALA A 96 18.91 0.55 -2.83
CA ALA A 96 19.17 -0.57 -3.73
C ALA A 96 19.95 -0.18 -5.00
N TRP A 97 20.15 1.12 -5.24
CA TRP A 97 20.91 1.64 -6.36
C TRP A 97 22.16 2.40 -5.88
N ASP A 98 23.22 2.36 -6.68
CA ASP A 98 24.46 3.14 -6.46
C ASP A 98 24.33 4.63 -6.85
N HIS A 99 23.10 5.14 -6.91
CA HIS A 99 22.79 6.52 -7.29
C HIS A 99 22.17 7.28 -6.13
N GLU A 100 22.58 8.52 -5.95
CA GLU A 100 21.91 9.45 -5.04
C GLU A 100 20.69 10.06 -5.74
N PHE A 101 19.49 9.62 -5.36
CA PHE A 101 18.25 10.16 -5.91
C PHE A 101 17.98 11.56 -5.36
N ALA A 102 17.54 12.47 -6.22
CA ALA A 102 17.27 13.86 -5.83
C ALA A 102 16.09 14.00 -4.86
N PHE A 103 15.22 12.99 -4.77
CA PHE A 103 14.04 12.99 -3.94
C PHE A 103 13.81 11.62 -3.29
N ALA A 104 13.37 11.62 -2.04
CA ALA A 104 12.97 10.42 -1.31
C ALA A 104 11.60 9.92 -1.78
N GLY A 105 11.56 9.26 -2.93
CA GLY A 105 10.35 8.68 -3.51
C GLY A 105 10.55 8.25 -4.96
N TRP A 106 9.45 8.01 -5.66
CA TRP A 106 9.46 7.60 -7.06
C TRP A 106 8.25 8.13 -7.84
N LEU A 107 8.42 8.21 -9.15
CA LEU A 107 7.38 8.59 -10.10
C LEU A 107 6.66 7.34 -10.62
N HIS A 108 5.36 7.23 -10.37
CA HIS A 108 4.49 6.28 -11.08
C HIS A 108 4.20 6.80 -12.47
N LEU A 109 4.72 6.12 -13.50
CA LEU A 109 4.50 6.49 -14.89
C LEU A 109 3.03 6.30 -15.28
N VAL A 110 2.40 7.38 -15.74
CA VAL A 110 1.01 7.41 -16.19
C VAL A 110 0.92 7.54 -17.71
N GLU A 111 1.90 8.22 -18.32
CA GLU A 111 1.94 8.48 -19.75
C GLU A 111 3.37 8.79 -20.18
N GLY A 112 3.82 8.19 -21.30
CA GLY A 112 5.13 8.43 -21.89
C GLY A 112 5.83 7.15 -22.39
N PRO A 113 6.99 7.28 -23.07
CA PRO A 113 7.74 6.12 -23.56
C PRO A 113 8.16 5.17 -22.44
N GLY A 114 8.06 3.87 -22.71
CA GLY A 114 8.44 2.82 -21.78
C GLY A 114 7.40 2.50 -20.71
N MET A 115 6.20 3.08 -20.79
CA MET A 115 5.05 2.72 -19.96
C MET A 115 4.64 1.27 -20.18
N LEU A 116 4.38 0.58 -19.08
CA LEU A 116 3.84 -0.77 -19.02
C LEU A 116 2.44 -0.75 -18.39
N GLU A 117 1.87 -1.93 -18.17
CA GLU A 117 0.52 -2.04 -17.64
C GLU A 117 0.40 -1.38 -16.25
N ALA A 118 -0.58 -0.50 -16.06
CA ALA A 118 -0.73 0.19 -14.77
C ALA A 118 -1.12 -0.81 -13.68
N TRP A 119 -0.34 -0.87 -12.61
CA TRP A 119 -0.54 -1.81 -11.49
C TRP A 119 -0.91 -1.13 -10.18
N TRP A 120 -0.43 0.11 -10.03
CA TRP A 120 -0.64 0.93 -8.86
C TRP A 120 -1.83 1.85 -9.12
N THR A 121 -2.72 1.93 -8.15
CA THR A 121 -3.76 2.96 -8.09
C THR A 121 -3.55 3.75 -6.81
N PRO A 122 -3.74 5.08 -6.82
CA PRO A 122 -3.74 5.86 -5.60
C PRO A 122 -4.79 5.28 -4.67
N ASN A 123 -4.37 4.74 -3.52
CA ASN A 123 -5.31 4.29 -2.50
C ASN A 123 -5.91 5.51 -1.80
N VAL A 124 -6.80 6.22 -2.49
CA VAL A 124 -7.74 7.13 -1.84
C VAL A 124 -8.79 6.26 -1.19
N MET A 125 -8.58 5.91 0.08
CA MET A 125 -9.56 5.16 0.87
C MET A 125 -10.93 5.85 0.73
N PRO A 126 -11.94 5.22 0.09
CA PRO A 126 -13.22 5.89 -0.11
C PRO A 126 -13.88 6.14 1.25
N PRO A 127 -14.51 7.32 1.50
CA PRO A 127 -15.15 7.64 2.77
C PRO A 127 -16.19 6.61 3.24
N SER A 128 -16.75 5.84 2.29
CA SER A 128 -17.75 4.80 2.54
C SER A 128 -17.26 3.67 3.45
N ARG A 129 -15.94 3.40 3.52
CA ARG A 129 -15.40 2.38 4.43
C ARG A 129 -15.55 2.78 5.92
N HIS A 130 -15.66 4.07 6.24
CA HIS A 130 -15.91 4.54 7.60
C HIS A 130 -17.37 4.38 8.05
N LEU A 131 -18.32 4.31 7.11
CA LEU A 131 -19.74 4.12 7.44
C LEU A 131 -20.02 2.71 7.98
N GLY A 132 -19.36 1.68 7.42
CA GLY A 132 -19.50 0.29 7.89
C GLY A 132 -19.02 0.14 9.33
N TYR A 133 -17.86 0.71 9.66
CA TYR A 133 -17.34 0.72 11.04
C TYR A 133 -18.24 1.51 12.00
N ALA A 134 -18.77 2.65 11.57
CA ALA A 134 -19.72 3.40 12.39
C ALA A 134 -20.94 2.52 12.72
N VAL A 135 -21.61 1.94 11.73
CA VAL A 135 -22.80 1.10 11.93
C VAL A 135 -22.53 -0.07 12.89
N GLN A 136 -21.35 -0.70 12.79
CA GLN A 136 -20.93 -1.74 13.73
C GLN A 136 -20.87 -1.22 15.17
N TRP A 137 -20.17 -0.10 15.41
CA TRP A 137 -20.04 0.48 16.75
C TRP A 137 -21.38 0.97 17.32
N TRP A 138 -22.25 1.55 16.49
CA TRP A 138 -23.61 1.95 16.90
C TRP A 138 -24.46 0.73 17.28
N SER A 139 -24.37 -0.35 16.52
CA SER A 139 -25.11 -1.60 16.80
C SER A 139 -24.64 -2.25 18.10
N LEU A 140 -23.32 -2.30 18.35
CA LEU A 140 -22.75 -2.82 19.58
C LEU A 140 -23.15 -1.98 20.80
N THR A 141 -23.09 -0.64 20.67
CA THR A 141 -23.50 0.29 21.73
C THR A 141 -24.98 0.12 22.06
N LEU A 142 -25.83 -0.01 21.04
CA LEU A 142 -27.26 -0.24 21.22
C LEU A 142 -27.55 -1.59 21.88
N ALA A 143 -26.88 -2.66 21.44
CA ALA A 143 -27.01 -3.98 22.04
C ALA A 143 -26.59 -3.99 23.53
N ALA A 144 -25.48 -3.34 23.85
CA ALA A 144 -25.01 -3.18 25.23
C ALA A 144 -26.02 -2.39 26.08
N LEU A 145 -26.58 -1.31 25.54
CA LEU A 145 -27.59 -0.50 26.24
C LEU A 145 -28.87 -1.32 26.52
N ILE A 146 -29.34 -2.09 25.53
CA ILE A 146 -30.50 -2.98 25.70
C ILE A 146 -30.22 -4.03 26.78
N ALA A 147 -29.06 -4.67 26.73
CA ALA A 147 -28.65 -5.66 27.74
C ALA A 147 -28.61 -5.06 29.15
N MET A 148 -28.06 -3.85 29.29
CA MET A 148 -27.99 -3.14 30.57
C MET A 148 -29.39 -2.79 31.12
N VAL A 149 -30.30 -2.28 30.27
CA VAL A 149 -31.67 -1.95 30.68
C VAL A 149 -32.45 -3.20 31.08
N ILE A 150 -32.35 -4.29 30.30
CA ILE A 150 -33.03 -5.55 30.61
C ILE A 150 -32.46 -6.16 31.90
N GLY A 151 -31.13 -6.22 32.02
CA GLY A 151 -30.45 -6.73 33.21
C GLY A 151 -30.81 -5.93 34.46
N GLY A 152 -30.76 -4.60 34.40
CA GLY A 152 -31.13 -3.73 35.51
C GLY A 152 -32.59 -3.86 35.94
N ARG A 153 -33.51 -4.04 34.99
CA ARG A 153 -34.94 -4.29 35.29
C ARG A 153 -35.19 -5.67 35.91
N ARG A 154 -34.43 -6.70 35.53
CA ARG A 154 -34.53 -8.03 36.16
C ARG A 154 -33.99 -8.01 37.59
N LEU A 155 -32.80 -7.43 37.79
CA LEU A 155 -32.17 -7.31 39.11
C LEU A 155 -33.03 -6.51 40.11
N THR A 156 -33.70 -5.45 39.67
CA THR A 156 -34.59 -4.65 40.55
C THR A 156 -35.93 -5.35 40.84
N ARG A 157 -36.41 -6.22 39.94
CA ARG A 157 -37.62 -7.03 40.16
C ARG A 157 -37.37 -8.24 41.06
N ASP A 158 -36.17 -8.83 40.95
CA ASP A 158 -35.75 -10.01 41.71
C ASP A 158 -35.11 -9.62 43.06
N ALA A 159 -35.06 -8.33 43.40
CA ALA A 159 -34.58 -7.87 44.70
C ALA A 159 -35.50 -8.40 45.81
N PRO A 160 -34.98 -9.22 46.75
CA PRO A 160 -35.79 -9.79 47.82
C PRO A 160 -36.38 -8.67 48.67
N ARG A 161 -37.71 -8.67 48.85
CA ARG A 161 -38.36 -7.79 49.83
C ARG A 161 -37.83 -8.18 51.20
N LEU A 162 -36.97 -7.35 51.78
CA LEU A 162 -36.54 -7.49 53.17
C LEU A 162 -37.79 -7.62 54.06
N PRO A 163 -37.92 -8.67 54.87
CA PRO A 163 -39.05 -8.80 55.78
C PRO A 163 -39.01 -7.59 56.73
N LEU A 164 -40.12 -6.86 56.79
CA LEU A 164 -40.31 -5.79 57.76
C LEU A 164 -40.15 -6.41 59.16
N SER A 165 -39.08 -6.05 59.86
CA SER A 165 -38.94 -6.33 61.28
C SER A 165 -40.16 -5.72 61.98
N LYS A 166 -41.02 -6.57 62.55
CA LYS A 166 -42.09 -6.09 63.43
C LYS A 166 -41.43 -5.38 64.61
N PRO A 167 -41.92 -4.21 65.04
CA PRO A 167 -41.45 -3.60 66.27
C PRO A 167 -41.83 -4.53 67.44
N ASP A 168 -40.87 -4.73 68.34
CA ASP A 168 -41.08 -5.46 69.59
C ASP A 168 -42.07 -4.69 70.47
N GLU A 169 -43.20 -5.32 70.80
CA GLU A 169 -44.00 -5.03 71.99
C GLU A 169 -44.69 -6.31 72.48
#